data_AF-A0A4Y9SXZ1-F1
#
_entry.id   AF-A0A4Y9SXZ1-F1
#
_cell.length_a   1.000
_cell.length_b   1.000
_cell.length_c   1.000
_cell.angle_alpha   90.00
_cell.angle_beta   90.00
_cell.angle_gamma   90.00
#
_symmetry.space_group_name_H-M   'P 1'
#
loop_
_entity.id
_entity.type
_entity.pdbx_description
1 polymer ?
#
loop_
_entity_poly.entity_id
_entity_poly.type
_entity_poly.pdbx_seq_one_letter_code
_entity_poly.pdbx_strand_id
1 'polypeptide(L)'
;MNAIDTLSYAKRLIAVGLPPEQAEAHALAMDQVLTQTASKADLDAHRVATKADFEAHRAATKADFEAHRAATKADLEAHRAATKADLDAHRAATKADLDALNARVDAVVKEQIALRVEMHKLKADIIQWMVSLFIAQIGSTIAAIRYLPH
;
A
#
# COMPACT_ATOMS: atom_id res chain seq x y z
N MET A 1 -34.64 33.71 -36.07
CA MET A 1 -34.00 34.64 -37.02
C MET A 1 -34.54 36.03 -36.77
N ASN A 2 -33.65 36.99 -36.50
CA ASN A 2 -34.02 38.40 -36.46
C ASN A 2 -34.05 38.89 -37.91
N ALA A 3 -35.24 39.10 -38.48
CA ALA A 3 -35.42 39.62 -39.82
C ALA A 3 -36.42 40.76 -39.79
N ILE A 4 -36.19 41.78 -40.61
CA ILE A 4 -37.14 42.88 -40.81
C ILE A 4 -37.71 42.82 -42.21
N ASP A 5 -38.95 43.28 -42.37
CA ASP A 5 -39.48 43.57 -43.69
C ASP A 5 -38.78 44.84 -44.22
N THR A 6 -37.71 44.62 -44.99
CA THR A 6 -36.87 45.66 -45.59
C THR A 6 -37.66 46.59 -46.51
N LEU A 7 -38.65 46.07 -47.25
CA LEU A 7 -39.49 46.86 -48.14
C LEU A 7 -40.42 47.80 -47.36
N SER A 8 -41.10 47.27 -46.34
CA SER A 8 -41.97 48.08 -45.47
C SER A 8 -41.16 49.10 -44.65
N TYR A 9 -39.92 48.76 -44.27
CA TYR A 9 -39.03 49.68 -43.56
C TYR A 9 -38.52 50.81 -44.46
N ALA A 10 -38.06 50.50 -45.69
CA ALA A 10 -37.64 51.51 -46.66
C ALA A 10 -38.78 52.48 -47.02
N LYS A 11 -40.00 51.97 -47.24
CA LYS A 11 -41.19 52.81 -47.50
C LYS A 11 -41.49 53.80 -46.37
N ARG A 12 -41.31 53.39 -45.11
CA ARG A 12 -41.47 54.29 -43.96
C ARG A 12 -40.42 55.40 -43.94
N LEU A 13 -39.18 55.10 -44.30
CA LEU A 13 -38.10 56.10 -44.38
C LEU A 13 -38.34 57.12 -45.51
N ILE A 14 -38.84 56.66 -46.66
CA ILE A 14 -39.22 57.56 -47.77
C ILE A 14 -40.36 58.49 -47.34
N ALA A 15 -41.35 57.98 -46.59
CA ALA A 15 -42.48 58.77 -46.11
C ALA A 15 -42.10 59.91 -45.16
N VAL A 16 -40.93 59.84 -44.50
CA VAL A 16 -40.37 60.92 -43.66
C VAL A 16 -39.32 61.78 -44.39
N GLY A 17 -39.21 61.63 -45.71
CA GLY A 17 -38.42 62.51 -46.57
C GLY A 17 -37.00 62.03 -46.90
N LEU A 18 -36.65 60.78 -46.59
CA LEU A 18 -35.36 60.20 -47.00
C LEU A 18 -35.37 59.83 -48.49
N PRO A 19 -34.31 60.11 -49.27
CA PRO A 19 -34.19 59.66 -50.66
C PRO A 19 -34.34 58.13 -50.79
N PRO A 20 -34.98 57.62 -51.87
CA PRO A 20 -35.24 56.18 -52.04
C PRO A 20 -33.99 55.30 -51.92
N GLU A 21 -32.89 55.69 -52.58
CA GLU A 21 -31.62 54.94 -52.56
C GLU A 21 -31.03 54.84 -51.15
N GLN A 22 -31.12 55.90 -50.36
CA GLN A 22 -30.63 55.92 -48.97
C GLN A 22 -31.55 55.10 -48.05
N ALA A 23 -32.86 55.16 -48.26
CA ALA A 23 -33.84 54.38 -47.49
C ALA A 23 -33.63 52.86 -47.70
N GLU A 24 -33.37 52.44 -48.94
CA GLU A 24 -33.05 51.04 -49.26
C GLU A 24 -31.71 50.61 -48.68
N ALA A 25 -30.66 51.41 -48.82
CA ALA A 25 -29.35 51.13 -48.23
C ALA A 25 -29.42 50.98 -46.70
N HIS A 26 -30.19 51.84 -46.03
CA HIS A 26 -30.44 51.74 -44.58
C HIS A 26 -31.21 50.46 -44.21
N ALA A 27 -32.21 50.08 -44.99
CA ALA A 27 -32.99 48.87 -44.75
C ALA A 27 -32.13 47.60 -44.87
N LEU A 28 -31.30 47.53 -45.92
CA LEU A 28 -30.40 46.41 -46.17
C LEU A 28 -29.29 46.32 -45.10
N ALA A 29 -28.69 47.45 -44.71
CA ALA A 29 -27.68 47.49 -43.67
C ALA A 29 -28.25 47.03 -42.32
N MET A 30 -29.47 47.44 -41.97
CA MET A 30 -30.12 47.02 -40.72
C MET A 30 -30.45 45.53 -40.73
N ASP A 31 -30.94 44.99 -41.86
CA ASP A 31 -31.22 43.56 -42.00
C ASP A 31 -29.93 42.71 -41.91
N GLN A 32 -28.83 43.15 -42.51
CA GLN A 32 -27.53 42.50 -42.38
C GLN A 32 -27.03 42.47 -40.93
N VAL A 33 -27.18 43.58 -40.18
CA VAL A 33 -26.80 43.61 -38.76
C VAL A 33 -27.68 42.66 -37.95
N LEU A 34 -29.00 42.70 -38.15
CA LEU A 34 -29.93 41.86 -37.39
C LEU A 34 -29.69 40.36 -37.65
N THR A 35 -29.43 39.97 -38.89
CA THR A 35 -29.13 38.58 -39.25
C THR A 35 -27.81 38.07 -38.66
N GLN A 36 -26.85 38.94 -38.37
CA GLN A 36 -25.58 38.58 -37.71
C GLN A 36 -25.65 38.63 -36.18
N THR A 37 -26.75 39.13 -35.59
CA THR A 37 -26.92 39.20 -34.14
C THR A 37 -27.60 37.96 -33.59
N ALA A 38 -27.12 37.47 -32.44
CA ALA A 38 -27.80 36.41 -31.71
C ALA A 38 -29.21 36.88 -31.28
N SER A 39 -30.21 36.07 -31.58
CA SER A 39 -31.57 36.27 -31.10
C SER A 39 -31.71 35.81 -29.65
N LYS A 40 -32.81 36.21 -28.99
CA LYS A 40 -33.13 35.69 -27.65
C LYS A 40 -33.25 34.17 -27.63
N ALA A 41 -33.78 33.57 -28.71
CA ALA A 41 -33.89 32.12 -28.83
C ALA A 41 -32.51 31.43 -28.84
N ASP A 42 -31.51 32.04 -29.47
CA ASP A 42 -30.14 31.52 -29.48
C ASP A 42 -29.52 31.55 -28.08
N LEU A 43 -29.75 32.65 -27.34
CA LEU A 43 -29.30 32.79 -25.96
C LEU A 43 -30.00 31.80 -25.02
N ASP A 44 -31.31 31.59 -25.18
CA ASP A 44 -32.08 30.63 -24.40
C ASP A 44 -31.62 29.19 -24.69
N ALA A 45 -31.40 28.85 -25.95
CA ALA A 45 -30.84 27.56 -26.35
C ALA A 45 -29.45 27.33 -25.72
N HIS A 46 -28.58 28.34 -25.79
CA HIS A 46 -27.25 28.27 -25.17
C HIS A 46 -27.35 28.14 -23.64
N ARG A 47 -28.28 28.86 -22.99
CA ARG A 47 -28.52 28.75 -21.54
C ARG A 47 -28.99 27.36 -21.13
N VAL A 48 -29.87 26.74 -21.92
CA VAL A 48 -30.33 25.37 -21.68
C VAL A 48 -29.17 24.39 -21.86
N ALA A 49 -28.39 24.50 -22.94
CA ALA A 49 -27.25 23.64 -23.21
C ALA A 49 -26.21 23.71 -22.07
N THR A 50 -25.78 24.92 -21.70
CA THR A 50 -24.82 25.14 -20.61
C THR A 50 -25.31 24.62 -19.25
N LYS A 51 -26.61 24.72 -18.97
CA LYS A 51 -27.18 24.14 -17.76
C LYS A 51 -27.12 22.61 -17.80
N ALA A 52 -27.47 22.01 -18.93
CA ALA A 52 -27.40 20.56 -19.11
C ALA A 52 -25.96 20.04 -18.96
N ASP A 53 -24.98 20.73 -19.55
CA ASP A 53 -23.55 20.40 -19.43
C ASP A 53 -23.09 20.45 -17.97
N PHE A 54 -23.51 21.48 -17.22
CA PHE A 54 -23.16 21.59 -15.81
C PHE A 54 -23.78 20.47 -14.96
N GLU A 55 -25.03 20.09 -15.23
CA GLU A 55 -25.68 18.96 -14.56
C GLU A 55 -24.98 17.63 -14.89
N ALA A 56 -24.60 17.43 -16.15
CA ALA A 56 -23.82 16.27 -16.58
C ALA A 56 -22.45 16.19 -15.88
N HIS A 57 -21.71 17.30 -15.85
CA HIS A 57 -20.43 17.38 -15.13
C HIS A 57 -20.59 17.12 -13.64
N ARG A 58 -21.64 17.66 -13.01
CA ARG A 58 -21.90 17.41 -11.59
C ARG A 58 -22.20 15.94 -11.31
N ALA A 59 -22.94 15.28 -12.18
CA ALA A 59 -23.22 13.85 -12.08
C ALA A 59 -21.95 13.00 -12.26
N ALA A 60 -21.12 13.32 -13.26
CA ALA A 60 -19.85 12.65 -13.51
C ALA A 60 -18.90 12.78 -12.30
N THR A 61 -18.68 13.99 -11.78
CA THR A 61 -17.82 14.21 -10.61
C THR A 61 -18.32 13.45 -9.37
N LYS A 62 -19.64 13.34 -9.18
CA LYS A 62 -20.20 12.57 -8.08
C LYS A 62 -19.92 11.07 -8.25
N ALA A 63 -20.10 10.53 -9.45
CA ALA A 63 -19.81 9.14 -9.75
C ALA A 63 -18.32 8.82 -9.55
N ASP A 64 -17.42 9.69 -10.00
CA ASP A 64 -15.98 9.55 -9.81
C ASP A 64 -15.61 9.52 -8.31
N PHE A 65 -16.21 10.39 -7.50
CA PHE A 65 -15.97 10.40 -6.06
C PHE A 65 -16.47 9.13 -5.37
N GLU A 66 -17.63 8.60 -5.77
CA GLU A 66 -18.16 7.33 -5.28
C GLU A 66 -17.25 6.15 -5.67
N ALA A 67 -16.76 6.13 -6.92
CA ALA A 67 -15.81 5.13 -7.40
C ALA A 67 -14.49 5.18 -6.63
N HIS A 68 -13.91 6.37 -6.44
CA HIS A 68 -12.70 6.55 -5.63
C HIS A 68 -12.91 6.09 -4.19
N ARG A 69 -14.05 6.42 -3.57
CA ARG A 69 -14.36 5.99 -2.20
C ARG A 69 -14.45 4.46 -2.10
N ALA A 70 -15.05 3.81 -3.09
CA ALA A 70 -15.12 2.35 -3.14
C ALA A 70 -13.73 1.72 -3.31
N ALA A 71 -12.91 2.24 -4.22
CA ALA A 71 -11.54 1.78 -4.44
C ALA A 71 -10.69 1.91 -3.16
N THR A 72 -10.70 3.09 -2.52
CA THR A 72 -9.96 3.31 -1.25
C THR A 72 -10.41 2.36 -0.14
N LYS A 73 -11.72 2.04 -0.07
CA LYS A 73 -12.22 1.07 0.91
C LYS A 73 -11.68 -0.33 0.64
N ALA A 74 -11.71 -0.77 -0.62
CA ALA A 74 -11.20 -2.07 -1.03
C ALA A 74 -9.70 -2.20 -0.76
N ASP A 75 -8.91 -1.17 -1.10
CA ASP A 75 -7.46 -1.13 -0.82
C ASP A 75 -7.17 -1.25 0.67
N LEU A 76 -7.94 -0.55 1.51
CA LEU A 76 -7.78 -0.59 2.96
C LEU A 76 -8.14 -1.96 3.55
N GLU A 77 -9.14 -2.65 3.00
CA GLU A 77 -9.49 -4.03 3.38
C GLU A 77 -8.39 -5.01 2.96
N ALA A 78 -7.85 -4.87 1.74
CA ALA A 78 -6.73 -5.67 1.26
C ALA A 78 -5.47 -5.49 2.12
N HIS A 79 -5.12 -4.24 2.46
CA HIS A 79 -4.00 -3.95 3.34
C HIS A 79 -4.18 -4.56 4.73
N ARG A 80 -5.38 -4.47 5.33
CA ARG A 80 -5.66 -5.11 6.62
C ARG A 80 -5.50 -6.63 6.57
N ALA A 81 -5.97 -7.26 5.49
CA ALA A 81 -5.82 -8.70 5.31
C ALA A 81 -4.34 -9.10 5.18
N ALA A 82 -3.56 -8.37 4.37
CA ALA A 82 -2.13 -8.59 4.21
C ALA A 82 -1.37 -8.46 5.54
N THR A 83 -1.59 -7.36 6.28
CA THR A 83 -0.95 -7.14 7.58
C THR A 83 -1.30 -8.24 8.59
N LYS A 84 -2.53 -8.75 8.58
CA LYS A 84 -2.91 -9.86 9.45
C LYS A 84 -2.17 -11.15 9.07
N ALA A 85 -2.08 -11.46 7.79
CA ALA A 85 -1.35 -12.63 7.28
C ALA A 85 0.13 -12.55 7.66
N ASP A 86 0.78 -11.40 7.48
CA ASP A 86 2.18 -11.19 7.85
C ASP A 86 2.40 -11.39 9.36
N LEU A 87 1.49 -10.85 10.19
CA LEU A 87 1.58 -11.01 11.64
C LEU A 87 1.43 -12.47 12.08
N ASP A 88 0.52 -13.22 11.44
CA ASP A 88 0.34 -14.65 11.72
C ASP A 88 1.54 -15.48 11.25
N ALA A 89 2.13 -15.14 10.10
CA ALA A 89 3.37 -15.75 9.62
C ALA A 89 4.55 -15.48 10.58
N HIS A 90 4.71 -14.24 11.05
CA HIS A 90 5.74 -13.89 12.03
C HIS A 90 5.55 -14.64 13.35
N ARG A 91 4.32 -14.75 13.87
CA ARG A 91 4.03 -15.54 15.07
C ARG A 91 4.41 -17.01 14.89
N ALA A 92 4.08 -17.60 13.74
CA ALA A 92 4.43 -18.98 13.43
C ALA A 92 5.95 -19.18 13.37
N ALA A 93 6.67 -18.28 12.70
CA ALA A 93 8.13 -18.30 12.63
C ALA A 93 8.77 -18.19 14.02
N THR A 94 8.35 -17.22 14.84
CA THR A 94 8.87 -17.06 16.21
C THR A 94 8.61 -18.29 17.07
N LYS A 95 7.45 -18.93 16.92
CA LYS A 95 7.15 -20.18 17.65
C LYS A 95 8.08 -21.30 17.21
N ALA A 96 8.29 -21.48 15.91
CA ALA A 96 9.20 -22.48 15.37
C ALA A 96 10.65 -22.26 15.84
N ASP A 97 11.11 -21.00 15.87
CA ASP A 97 12.43 -20.65 16.39
C ASP A 97 12.56 -20.96 17.88
N LEU A 98 11.52 -20.69 18.68
CA LEU A 98 11.51 -21.02 20.11
C LEU A 98 11.54 -22.54 20.35
N ASP A 99 10.75 -23.30 19.58
CA ASP A 99 10.74 -24.76 19.66
C ASP A 99 12.10 -25.34 19.26
N ALA A 100 12.73 -24.80 18.22
CA ALA A 100 14.08 -25.18 17.80
C ALA A 100 15.13 -24.83 18.87
N LEU A 101 15.01 -23.66 19.52
CA LEU A 101 15.91 -23.27 20.61
C LEU A 101 15.78 -24.19 21.81
N ASN A 102 14.54 -24.53 22.22
CA ASN A 102 14.29 -25.48 23.30
C ASN A 102 14.91 -26.85 23.00
N ALA A 103 14.74 -27.35 21.78
CA ALA A 103 15.35 -28.62 21.36
C ALA A 103 16.89 -28.57 21.40
N ARG A 104 17.51 -27.44 21.02
CA ARG A 104 18.97 -27.24 21.14
C ARG A 104 19.42 -27.22 22.59
N VAL A 105 18.68 -26.53 23.48
CA VAL A 105 18.98 -26.50 24.92
C VAL A 105 18.92 -27.92 25.50
N ASP A 106 17.88 -28.68 25.19
CA ASP A 106 17.75 -30.07 25.66
C ASP A 106 18.90 -30.96 25.19
N ALA A 107 19.35 -30.79 23.94
CA ALA A 107 20.50 -31.51 23.40
C ALA A 107 21.79 -31.17 24.15
N VAL A 108 22.06 -29.88 24.37
CA VAL A 108 23.24 -29.41 25.11
C VAL A 108 23.22 -29.91 26.56
N VAL A 109 22.06 -29.90 27.23
CA VAL A 109 21.92 -30.42 28.59
C VAL A 109 22.22 -31.93 28.65
N LYS A 110 21.71 -32.72 27.70
CA LYS A 110 21.99 -34.16 27.63
C LYS A 110 23.48 -34.45 27.43
N GLU A 111 24.12 -33.75 26.51
CA GLU A 111 25.55 -33.87 26.26
C GLU A 111 26.37 -33.50 27.51
N GLN A 112 26.00 -32.43 28.19
CA GLN A 112 26.66 -31.99 29.41
C GLN A 112 26.55 -33.01 30.56
N ILE A 113 25.39 -33.67 30.70
CA ILE A 113 25.21 -34.77 31.66
C ILE A 113 26.08 -35.97 31.29
N ALA A 114 26.12 -36.38 30.02
CA ALA A 114 26.94 -37.49 29.56
C ALA A 114 28.43 -37.24 29.84
N LEU A 115 28.93 -36.06 29.48
CA LEU A 115 30.31 -35.65 29.76
C LEU A 115 30.62 -35.63 31.26
N ARG A 116 29.69 -35.17 32.10
CA ARG A 116 29.86 -35.22 33.56
C ARG A 116 30.00 -36.66 34.07
N VAL A 117 29.19 -37.58 33.55
CA VAL A 117 29.26 -39.01 33.94
C VAL A 117 30.59 -39.62 33.51
N GLU A 118 31.05 -39.37 32.28
CA GLU A 118 32.35 -39.86 31.79
C GLU A 118 33.51 -39.31 32.61
N MET A 119 33.48 -38.02 32.94
CA MET A 119 34.46 -37.42 33.83
C MET A 119 34.48 -38.11 35.21
N HIS A 120 33.32 -38.45 35.78
CA HIS A 120 33.26 -39.16 37.05
C HIS A 120 33.82 -40.58 36.96
N LYS A 121 33.54 -41.31 35.89
CA LYS A 121 34.14 -42.63 35.64
C LYS A 121 35.65 -42.54 35.52
N LEU A 122 36.15 -41.62 34.70
CA LEU A 122 37.58 -41.40 34.53
C LEU A 122 38.27 -41.04 35.86
N LYS A 123 37.65 -40.18 36.68
CA LYS A 123 38.16 -39.87 38.03
C LYS A 123 38.23 -41.12 38.91
N ALA A 124 37.21 -41.97 38.89
CA ALA A 124 37.18 -43.20 39.67
C ALA A 124 38.25 -44.20 39.19
N ASP A 125 38.40 -44.37 37.87
CA ASP A 125 39.42 -45.23 37.26
C ASP A 125 40.83 -44.78 37.64
N ILE A 126 41.10 -43.47 37.59
CA ILE A 126 42.38 -42.89 38.03
C ILE A 126 42.64 -43.19 39.51
N ILE A 127 41.64 -43.00 40.38
CA ILE A 127 41.78 -43.29 41.81
C ILE A 127 42.08 -44.79 42.02
N GLN A 128 41.35 -45.68 41.35
CA GLN A 128 41.59 -47.12 41.44
C GLN A 128 43.00 -47.50 40.97
N TRP A 129 43.48 -46.91 39.87
CA TRP A 129 44.84 -47.10 39.38
C TRP A 129 45.88 -46.63 40.38
N MET A 130 45.69 -45.43 40.97
CA MET A 130 46.59 -44.89 41.99
C MET A 130 46.63 -45.74 43.27
N VAL A 131 45.48 -46.22 43.75
CA VAL A 131 45.42 -47.10 44.93
C VAL A 131 46.19 -48.39 44.67
N SER A 132 46.02 -48.99 43.49
CA SER A 132 46.75 -50.21 43.10
C SER A 132 48.26 -49.97 43.04
N LEU A 133 48.67 -48.82 42.48
CA LEU A 133 50.08 -48.41 42.43
C LEU A 133 50.67 -48.21 43.83
N PHE A 134 49.95 -47.56 44.75
CA PHE A 134 50.40 -47.37 46.13
C PHE A 134 50.57 -48.68 46.89
N ILE A 135 49.63 -49.63 46.73
CA ILE A 135 49.74 -50.96 47.34
C ILE A 135 51.00 -51.68 46.81
N ALA A 136 51.23 -51.64 45.49
CA ALA A 136 52.43 -52.23 44.88
C ALA A 136 53.73 -51.57 45.39
N GLN A 137 53.75 -50.25 45.54
CA GLN A 137 54.92 -49.51 46.04
C GLN A 137 55.23 -49.83 47.50
N ILE A 138 54.22 -49.95 48.38
CA ILE A 138 54.39 -50.37 49.77
C ILE A 138 54.94 -51.80 49.85
N GLY A 139 54.42 -52.72 49.02
CA GLY A 139 54.94 -54.08 48.94
C GLY A 139 56.42 -54.12 48.54
N SER A 140 56.80 -53.30 47.55
CA SER A 140 58.18 -53.16 47.09
C SER A 140 59.12 -52.61 48.17
N THR A 141 58.71 -51.56 48.91
CA THR A 141 59.54 -50.99 49.98
C THR A 141 59.73 -51.95 51.16
N ILE A 142 58.69 -52.69 51.58
CA ILE A 142 58.80 -53.72 52.62
C ILE A 142 59.76 -54.83 52.19
N ALA A 143 59.65 -55.30 50.94
CA ALA A 143 60.56 -56.30 50.39
C ALA A 143 62.01 -55.79 50.37
N ALA A 144 62.24 -54.54 49.96
CA ALA A 144 63.56 -53.93 50.00
C ALA A 144 64.14 -53.91 51.42
N ILE A 145 63.38 -53.46 52.44
CA ILE A 145 63.84 -53.41 53.83
C ILE A 145 64.18 -54.82 54.37
N ARG A 146 63.37 -55.84 54.03
CA ARG A 146 63.55 -57.21 54.52
C ARG A 146 64.80 -57.90 53.97
N TYR A 147 65.19 -57.57 52.73
CA TYR A 147 66.25 -58.26 51.98
C TYR A 147 67.50 -57.39 51.75
N LEU A 148 67.52 -56.16 52.25
CA LEU A 148 68.74 -55.36 52.31
C LEU A 148 69.68 -55.93 53.39
N PRO A 149 70.93 -56.29 53.06
CA PRO A 149 71.89 -56.76 54.05
C PRO A 149 72.14 -55.67 55.11
N HIS A 150 72.03 -56.06 56.39
CA HIS A 150 72.37 -55.23 57.54
C HIS A 150 73.87 -55.29 57.83
#